data_AF-A0A4Q6BQ69-F1
#
_entry.id   AF-A0A4Q6BQ69-F1
#
_cell.length_a   1.000
_cell.length_b   1.000
_cell.length_c   1.000
_cell.angle_alpha   90.00
_cell.angle_beta   90.00
_cell.angle_gamma   90.00
#
_symmetry.space_group_name_H-M   'P 1'
#
loop_
_entity.id
_entity.type
_entity.pdbx_description
1 polymer ?
#
loop_
_entity_poly.entity_id
_entity_poly.type
_entity_poly.pdbx_seq_one_letter_code
_entity_poly.pdbx_strand_id
1 'polypeptide(L)'
;DFLKDKPLFEEVADEMLAFFGDSTLIAHNASFDIRFINAELARLGRRPIDMGVVVDTLQMARRKFPMAPATLDALCSRFSIDTTKRDKHGALVDSEQGCLWMGHGFRSDLRAAQSLASLLDIEVVPLGLVDPRFYHLDTCFCPLPGGGAMYVPTAFDARSRSAIEARVPRSLRLTLTEEEAAAFTCNAVVLGDRIFMNRRTERVAHQLEHFGLQVHPVAMDEFIKAGGSARCLTLRLDVPAHGLRRIAEEWRVSA
;
A
#
# COMPACT_ATOMS: atom_id res chain seq x y z
N ASP A 1 22.16 -20.64 7.96
CA ASP A 1 21.16 -21.53 7.34
C ASP A 1 20.20 -20.83 6.38
N PHE A 2 19.46 -19.79 6.78
CA PHE A 2 18.44 -19.14 5.92
C PHE A 2 18.93 -18.50 4.60
N LEU A 3 20.14 -17.96 4.55
CA LEU A 3 20.68 -17.27 3.36
C LEU A 3 21.35 -18.22 2.35
N LYS A 4 21.45 -19.51 2.66
CA LYS A 4 22.29 -20.45 1.91
C LYS A 4 21.76 -20.73 0.49
N ASP A 5 20.44 -20.68 0.31
CA ASP A 5 19.75 -20.96 -0.95
C ASP A 5 19.20 -19.68 -1.62
N LYS A 6 19.70 -18.51 -1.22
CA LYS A 6 19.27 -17.21 -1.79
C LYS A 6 20.26 -16.76 -2.87
N PRO A 7 19.77 -16.09 -3.92
CA PRO A 7 20.65 -15.55 -4.93
C PRO A 7 21.65 -14.58 -4.31
N LEU A 8 22.86 -14.61 -4.82
CA LEU A 8 23.90 -13.64 -4.52
C LEU A 8 23.45 -12.26 -5.00
N PHE A 9 23.99 -11.21 -4.38
CA PHE A 9 23.66 -9.84 -4.76
C PHE A 9 23.94 -9.57 -6.24
N GLU A 10 25.00 -10.16 -6.79
CA GLU A 10 25.37 -10.03 -8.21
C GLU A 10 24.32 -10.59 -9.18
N GLU A 11 23.54 -11.57 -8.75
CA GLU A 11 22.51 -12.21 -9.57
C GLU A 11 21.24 -11.34 -9.66
N VAL A 12 21.02 -10.43 -8.69
CA VAL A 12 19.80 -9.62 -8.58
C VAL A 12 20.04 -8.12 -8.72
N ALA A 13 21.30 -7.67 -8.70
CA ALA A 13 21.65 -6.24 -8.66
C ALA A 13 21.07 -5.46 -9.84
N ASP A 14 21.20 -5.98 -11.07
CA ASP A 14 20.76 -5.26 -12.26
C ASP A 14 19.22 -5.19 -12.35
N GLU A 15 18.50 -6.25 -11.94
CA GLU A 15 17.03 -6.23 -11.84
C GLU A 15 16.56 -5.24 -10.76
N MET A 16 17.22 -5.25 -9.60
CA MET A 16 16.91 -4.33 -8.50
C MET A 16 17.14 -2.87 -8.91
N LEU A 17 18.24 -2.56 -9.59
CA LEU A 17 18.53 -1.21 -10.09
C LEU A 17 17.54 -0.79 -11.18
N ALA A 18 17.17 -1.69 -12.08
CA ALA A 18 16.14 -1.43 -13.08
C ALA A 18 14.77 -1.16 -12.45
N PHE A 19 14.44 -1.87 -11.37
CA PHE A 19 13.23 -1.64 -10.59
C PHE A 19 13.23 -0.26 -9.90
N PHE A 20 14.37 0.19 -9.36
CA PHE A 20 14.47 1.54 -8.78
C PHE A 20 14.33 2.63 -9.85
N GLY A 21 14.98 2.46 -11.01
CA GLY A 21 14.95 3.43 -12.10
C GLY A 21 15.31 4.84 -11.63
N ASP A 22 14.52 5.83 -12.04
CA ASP A 22 14.67 7.25 -11.65
C ASP A 22 13.83 7.62 -10.40
N SER A 23 13.35 6.63 -9.66
CA SER A 23 12.46 6.85 -8.53
C SER A 23 13.18 7.47 -7.33
N THR A 24 12.45 8.29 -6.58
CA THR A 24 12.90 8.71 -5.24
C THR A 24 12.72 7.55 -4.26
N LEU A 25 13.79 7.16 -3.59
CA LEU A 25 13.77 6.07 -2.62
C LEU A 25 13.43 6.63 -1.24
N ILE A 26 12.39 6.11 -0.59
CA ILE A 26 11.94 6.59 0.72
C ILE A 26 12.03 5.44 1.72
N ALA A 27 12.80 5.61 2.79
CA ALA A 27 12.89 4.61 3.86
C ALA A 27 13.14 5.28 5.22
N HIS A 28 12.93 4.52 6.30
CA HIS A 28 13.25 4.97 7.65
C HIS A 28 14.61 4.44 8.06
N ASN A 29 15.56 5.35 8.33
CA ASN A 29 16.98 5.03 8.48
C ASN A 29 17.62 4.56 7.16
N ALA A 30 17.16 5.12 6.04
CA ALA A 30 17.58 4.76 4.69
C ALA A 30 19.12 4.78 4.51
N SER A 31 19.79 5.71 5.19
CA SER A 31 21.25 5.85 5.15
C SER A 31 21.98 4.57 5.57
N PHE A 32 21.38 3.74 6.41
CA PHE A 32 21.96 2.45 6.82
C PHE A 32 21.98 1.47 5.66
N ASP A 33 20.83 1.19 5.04
CA ASP A 33 20.67 0.21 3.98
C ASP A 33 21.43 0.61 2.71
N ILE A 34 21.33 1.88 2.30
CA ILE A 34 22.01 2.39 1.10
C ILE A 34 23.53 2.23 1.19
N ARG A 35 24.11 2.34 2.39
CA ARG A 35 25.55 2.12 2.58
C ARG A 35 25.96 0.68 2.25
N PHE A 36 25.16 -0.31 2.63
CA PHE A 36 25.45 -1.72 2.30
C PHE A 36 25.25 -2.01 0.83
N ILE A 37 24.15 -1.50 0.25
CA ILE A 37 23.87 -1.65 -1.18
C ILE A 37 25.01 -1.04 -2.01
N ASN A 38 25.44 0.18 -1.68
CA ASN A 38 26.53 0.85 -2.38
C ASN A 38 27.87 0.12 -2.23
N ALA A 39 28.11 -0.56 -1.09
CA ALA A 39 29.32 -1.37 -0.91
C ALA A 39 29.32 -2.59 -1.85
N GLU A 40 28.18 -3.27 -2.02
CA GLU A 40 28.07 -4.40 -2.96
C GLU A 40 28.09 -3.93 -4.43
N LEU A 41 27.42 -2.82 -4.76
CA LEU A 41 27.49 -2.21 -6.10
C LEU A 41 28.94 -1.85 -6.48
N ALA A 42 29.72 -1.33 -5.53
CA ALA A 42 31.13 -1.03 -5.76
C ALA A 42 31.94 -2.30 -6.09
N ARG A 43 31.65 -3.44 -5.45
CA ARG A 43 32.30 -4.74 -5.76
C ARG A 43 31.97 -5.23 -7.17
N LEU A 44 30.79 -4.89 -7.68
CA LEU A 44 30.34 -5.22 -9.04
C LEU A 44 30.72 -4.17 -10.09
N GLY A 45 31.47 -3.14 -9.71
CA GLY A 45 31.84 -2.03 -10.60
C GLY A 45 30.63 -1.21 -11.10
N ARG A 46 29.51 -1.22 -10.34
CA ARG A 46 28.30 -0.45 -10.64
C ARG A 46 28.35 0.92 -9.99
N ARG A 47 27.56 1.86 -10.54
CA ARG A 47 27.43 3.20 -9.96
C ARG A 47 26.69 3.11 -8.61
N PRO A 48 27.09 3.88 -7.59
CA PRO A 48 26.37 3.93 -6.33
C PRO A 48 25.01 4.62 -6.51
N ILE A 49 24.06 4.25 -5.65
CA ILE A 49 22.82 5.00 -5.46
C ILE A 49 23.17 6.34 -4.83
N ASP A 50 22.76 7.42 -5.48
CA ASP A 50 22.95 8.78 -5.01
C ASP A 50 22.04 9.06 -3.80
N MET A 51 22.62 9.59 -2.72
CA MET A 51 21.84 10.02 -1.57
C MET A 51 20.90 11.19 -1.90
N GLY A 52 21.15 11.93 -2.98
CA GLY A 52 20.27 12.98 -3.49
C GLY A 52 18.88 12.48 -3.94
N VAL A 53 18.75 11.20 -4.29
CA VAL A 53 17.46 10.57 -4.63
C VAL A 53 16.84 9.81 -3.46
N VAL A 54 17.44 9.88 -2.27
CA VAL A 54 16.99 9.13 -1.08
C VAL A 54 16.40 10.07 -0.03
N VAL A 55 15.15 9.83 0.35
CA VAL A 55 14.48 10.50 1.47
C VAL A 55 14.57 9.62 2.72
N ASP A 56 15.40 10.02 3.67
CA ASP A 56 15.54 9.35 4.96
C ASP A 56 14.55 9.92 6.00
N THR A 57 13.45 9.21 6.21
CA THR A 57 12.40 9.64 7.13
C THR A 57 12.83 9.65 8.60
N LEU A 58 13.93 8.97 8.96
CA LEU A 58 14.50 9.08 10.31
C LEU A 58 15.09 10.48 10.53
N GLN A 59 15.77 11.05 9.52
CA GLN A 59 16.28 12.41 9.61
C GLN A 59 15.16 13.42 9.74
N MET A 60 14.08 13.23 8.97
CA MET A 60 12.87 14.06 9.08
C MET A 60 12.27 13.99 10.49
N ALA A 61 12.14 12.78 11.04
CA ALA A 61 11.62 12.57 12.39
C ALA A 61 12.50 13.22 13.46
N ARG A 62 13.83 13.13 13.35
CA ARG A 62 14.78 13.77 14.28
C ARG A 62 14.72 15.30 14.22
N ARG A 63 14.54 15.88 13.03
CA ARG A 63 14.36 17.34 12.87
C ARG A 63 13.05 17.80 13.49
N LYS A 64 11.97 17.04 13.27
CA LYS A 64 10.64 17.38 13.79
C LYS A 64 10.50 17.17 15.30
N PHE A 65 11.16 16.15 15.84
CA PHE A 65 11.13 15.84 17.27
C PHE A 65 12.55 15.82 17.84
N PRO A 66 13.19 17.00 18.01
CA PRO A 66 14.51 17.09 18.58
C PRO A 66 14.55 16.43 19.96
N MET A 67 15.62 15.70 20.26
CA MET A 67 15.86 15.01 21.53
C MET A 67 14.87 13.88 21.88
N ALA A 68 13.80 13.69 21.11
CA ALA A 68 12.87 12.59 21.31
C ALA A 68 13.33 11.35 20.53
N PRO A 69 13.02 10.13 21.01
CA PRO A 69 13.25 8.92 20.24
C PRO A 69 12.50 8.99 18.89
N ALA A 70 13.24 8.77 17.80
CA ALA A 70 12.73 8.89 16.43
C ALA A 70 12.64 7.54 15.72
N THR A 71 12.72 6.42 16.46
CA THR A 71 12.49 5.09 15.91
C THR A 71 11.04 4.93 15.47
N LEU A 72 10.77 4.00 14.55
CA LEU A 72 9.39 3.70 14.13
C LEU A 72 8.47 3.41 15.32
N ASP A 73 8.92 2.63 16.30
CA ASP A 73 8.14 2.35 17.52
C ASP A 73 7.81 3.59 18.33
N ALA A 74 8.78 4.49 18.49
CA ALA A 74 8.58 5.74 19.22
C ALA A 74 7.61 6.67 18.48
N LEU A 75 7.72 6.73 17.15
CA LEU A 75 6.79 7.49 16.32
C LEU A 75 5.39 6.89 16.39
N CYS A 76 5.24 5.57 16.29
CA CYS A 76 3.96 4.90 16.43
C CYS A 76 3.30 5.22 17.77
N SER A 77 4.02 5.04 18.88
CA SER A 77 3.53 5.41 20.21
C SER A 77 3.12 6.89 20.29
N ARG A 78 3.97 7.78 19.78
CA ARG A 78 3.72 9.23 19.78
C ARG A 78 2.47 9.62 18.99
N PHE A 79 2.20 8.94 17.89
CA PHE A 79 1.00 9.17 17.08
C PHE A 79 -0.19 8.30 17.49
N SER A 80 -0.11 7.59 18.63
CA SER A 80 -1.16 6.67 19.10
C SER A 80 -1.53 5.61 18.06
N ILE A 81 -0.53 5.13 17.31
CA ILE A 81 -0.62 4.01 16.37
C ILE A 81 -0.36 2.73 17.17
N ASP A 82 -1.38 1.87 17.27
CA ASP A 82 -1.29 0.61 18.01
C ASP A 82 -0.36 -0.39 17.28
N THR A 83 0.72 -0.81 17.96
CA THR A 83 1.74 -1.74 17.46
C THR A 83 1.62 -3.15 18.04
N THR A 84 0.62 -3.42 18.89
CA THR A 84 0.47 -4.71 19.61
C THR A 84 0.11 -5.90 18.70
N LYS A 85 -0.17 -5.65 17.41
CA LYS A 85 -0.45 -6.66 16.38
C LYS A 85 0.48 -6.55 15.16
N ARG A 86 1.80 -6.46 15.39
CA ARG A 86 2.79 -6.41 14.30
C ARG A 86 2.90 -7.76 13.58
N ASP A 87 2.26 -7.84 12.41
CA ASP A 87 2.75 -8.63 11.28
C ASP A 87 2.55 -7.82 9.98
N LYS A 88 3.52 -6.99 9.62
CA LYS A 88 3.67 -6.26 8.34
C LYS A 88 2.54 -5.25 7.94
N HIS A 89 2.92 -4.33 7.06
CA HIS A 89 2.43 -2.95 6.93
C HIS A 89 1.11 -2.84 6.17
N GLY A 90 0.22 -1.94 6.62
CA GLY A 90 -1.05 -1.66 5.95
C GLY A 90 -0.89 -0.55 4.90
N ALA A 91 -1.34 -0.83 3.68
CA ALA A 91 -1.50 0.17 2.63
C ALA A 91 -2.84 0.91 2.86
N LEU A 92 -2.77 2.24 3.01
CA LEU A 92 -3.93 3.13 2.96
C LEU A 92 -3.60 4.19 1.91
N VAL A 93 -4.38 4.24 0.82
CA VAL A 93 -5.18 5.40 0.37
C VAL A 93 -5.88 4.97 -0.93
N ASP A 94 -7.20 4.89 -0.94
CA ASP A 94 -8.00 4.90 -2.16
C ASP A 94 -9.07 5.99 -2.02
N SER A 95 -8.82 7.17 -2.59
CA SER A 95 -9.70 8.35 -2.45
C SER A 95 -10.29 8.84 -3.77
N GLU A 96 -10.38 7.99 -4.80
CA GLU A 96 -10.93 8.41 -6.10
C GLU A 96 -12.47 8.52 -6.11
N GLN A 97 -13.16 8.20 -5.00
CA GLN A 97 -14.62 8.06 -4.95
C GLN A 97 -15.35 9.10 -4.08
N GLY A 98 -14.66 10.18 -3.69
CA GLY A 98 -15.23 11.21 -2.80
C GLY A 98 -15.37 10.76 -1.34
N CYS A 99 -15.00 9.52 -1.03
CA CYS A 99 -14.88 8.98 0.31
C CYS A 99 -13.62 8.11 0.43
N LEU A 100 -13.19 7.87 1.65
CA LEU A 100 -12.11 6.96 2.02
C LEU A 100 -12.71 5.65 2.55
N TRP A 101 -12.48 4.56 1.83
CA TRP A 101 -12.80 3.22 2.33
C TRP A 101 -11.78 2.79 3.37
N MET A 102 -12.24 2.33 4.54
CA MET A 102 -11.37 1.96 5.64
C MET A 102 -11.75 0.58 6.20
N GLY A 103 -10.89 -0.41 6.04
CA GLY A 103 -11.07 -1.72 6.67
C GLY A 103 -10.83 -1.66 8.17
N HIS A 104 -11.62 -2.40 8.96
CA HIS A 104 -11.41 -2.59 10.40
C HIS A 104 -11.77 -4.02 10.83
N GLY A 105 -11.40 -4.39 12.06
CA GLY A 105 -11.75 -5.68 12.69
C GLY A 105 -10.53 -6.52 13.07
N PHE A 106 -9.53 -6.62 12.18
CA PHE A 106 -8.30 -7.35 12.46
C PHE A 106 -7.15 -6.44 12.88
N ARG A 107 -6.81 -5.46 12.02
CA ARG A 107 -5.64 -4.59 12.18
C ARG A 107 -6.01 -3.19 12.63
N SER A 108 -6.80 -2.46 11.83
CA SER A 108 -7.26 -1.12 12.20
C SER A 108 -8.47 -1.16 13.14
N ASP A 109 -8.49 -0.22 14.09
CA ASP A 109 -9.60 0.00 15.02
C ASP A 109 -10.65 0.91 14.38
N LEU A 110 -11.94 0.58 14.56
CA LEU A 110 -13.06 1.36 14.03
C LEU A 110 -13.01 2.84 14.46
N ARG A 111 -12.50 3.13 15.66
CA ARG A 111 -12.37 4.50 16.18
C ARG A 111 -11.46 5.38 15.32
N ALA A 112 -10.51 4.80 14.59
CA ALA A 112 -9.65 5.56 13.71
C ALA A 112 -10.42 6.19 12.53
N ALA A 113 -11.63 5.72 12.20
CA ALA A 113 -12.46 6.32 11.15
C ALA A 113 -12.78 7.79 11.45
N GLN A 114 -13.11 8.13 12.70
CA GLN A 114 -13.42 9.51 13.08
C GLN A 114 -12.18 10.41 13.00
N SER A 115 -11.04 9.92 13.47
CA SER A 115 -9.77 10.64 13.37
C SER A 115 -9.37 10.88 11.92
N LEU A 116 -9.49 9.86 11.06
CA LEU A 116 -9.19 9.98 9.63
C LEU A 116 -10.11 10.96 8.93
N ALA A 117 -11.42 10.91 9.22
CA ALA A 117 -12.38 11.84 8.64
C ALA A 117 -12.07 13.29 9.00
N SER A 118 -11.77 13.54 10.28
CA SER A 118 -11.40 14.88 10.74
C SER A 118 -10.05 15.35 10.21
N LEU A 119 -9.07 14.46 10.10
CA LEU A 119 -7.71 14.79 9.68
C LEU A 119 -7.65 15.09 8.18
N LEU A 120 -8.36 14.28 7.39
CA LEU A 120 -8.31 14.33 5.92
C LEU A 120 -9.45 15.17 5.32
N ASP A 121 -10.39 15.65 6.13
CA ASP A 121 -11.58 16.38 5.67
C ASP A 121 -12.30 15.65 4.52
N ILE A 122 -12.46 14.33 4.69
CA ILE A 122 -13.07 13.43 3.71
C ILE A 122 -14.04 12.50 4.45
N GLU A 123 -15.13 12.12 3.79
CA GLU A 123 -16.00 11.06 4.32
C GLU A 123 -15.20 9.77 4.46
N VAL A 124 -15.22 9.13 5.63
CA VAL A 124 -14.62 7.81 5.84
C VAL A 124 -15.72 6.77 5.97
N VAL A 125 -15.65 5.73 5.14
CA VAL A 125 -16.60 4.62 5.13
C VAL A 125 -15.92 3.39 5.75
N PRO A 126 -16.21 3.07 7.02
CA PRO A 126 -15.66 1.90 7.67
C PRO A 126 -16.28 0.61 7.13
N LEU A 127 -15.43 -0.37 6.85
CA LEU A 127 -15.78 -1.70 6.35
C LEU A 127 -15.25 -2.76 7.32
N GLY A 128 -16.18 -3.49 7.96
CA GLY A 128 -15.89 -4.58 8.88
C GLY A 128 -15.46 -5.84 8.14
N LEU A 129 -14.21 -6.23 8.35
CA LEU A 129 -13.60 -7.46 7.83
C LEU A 129 -13.93 -8.62 8.78
N VAL A 130 -14.43 -9.73 8.23
CA VAL A 130 -14.88 -10.91 9.01
C VAL A 130 -14.09 -12.17 8.73
N ASP A 131 -13.31 -12.20 7.65
CA ASP A 131 -12.50 -13.35 7.27
C ASP A 131 -11.01 -13.08 7.55
N PRO A 132 -10.36 -13.86 8.44
CA PRO A 132 -8.97 -13.62 8.83
C PRO A 132 -7.96 -13.82 7.69
N ARG A 133 -8.34 -14.48 6.59
CA ARG A 133 -7.50 -14.55 5.38
C ARG A 133 -7.33 -13.18 4.72
N PHE A 134 -8.31 -12.29 4.90
CA PHE A 134 -8.35 -10.94 4.33
C PHE A 134 -8.22 -9.89 5.44
N TYR A 135 -7.11 -9.92 6.16
CA TYR A 135 -6.90 -9.10 7.36
C TYR A 135 -6.57 -7.62 7.08
N HIS A 136 -6.29 -7.27 5.82
CA HIS A 136 -6.20 -5.89 5.33
C HIS A 136 -7.24 -5.64 4.22
N LEU A 137 -7.74 -4.40 4.13
CA LEU A 137 -8.75 -4.03 3.14
C LEU A 137 -8.27 -4.29 1.70
N ASP A 138 -7.03 -3.91 1.39
CA ASP A 138 -6.42 -4.05 0.06
C ASP A 138 -6.25 -5.52 -0.39
N THR A 139 -6.40 -6.51 0.49
CA THR A 139 -6.39 -7.93 0.11
C THR A 139 -7.72 -8.41 -0.43
N CYS A 140 -8.81 -7.69 -0.16
CA CYS A 140 -10.18 -8.10 -0.51
C CYS A 140 -11.02 -6.99 -1.13
N PHE A 141 -10.46 -5.79 -1.33
CA PHE A 141 -11.15 -4.65 -1.91
C PHE A 141 -10.16 -3.78 -2.68
N CYS A 142 -10.56 -3.37 -3.89
CA CYS A 142 -9.79 -2.56 -4.81
C CYS A 142 -10.74 -1.60 -5.53
N PRO A 143 -10.68 -0.29 -5.21
CA PRO A 143 -11.39 0.72 -5.97
C PRO A 143 -10.96 0.75 -7.43
N LEU A 144 -11.94 0.93 -8.31
CA LEU A 144 -11.77 1.00 -9.76
C LEU A 144 -12.23 2.37 -10.28
N PRO A 145 -11.78 2.76 -11.50
CA PRO A 145 -12.22 3.99 -12.14
C PRO A 145 -13.74 4.12 -12.24
N GLY A 146 -14.22 5.37 -12.35
CA GLY A 146 -15.64 5.67 -12.51
C GLY A 146 -16.49 5.37 -11.26
N GLY A 147 -15.87 5.22 -10.09
CA GLY A 147 -16.57 4.89 -8.85
C GLY A 147 -16.87 3.40 -8.68
N GLY A 148 -16.19 2.54 -9.44
CA GLY A 148 -16.34 1.09 -9.36
C GLY A 148 -15.54 0.43 -8.24
N ALA A 149 -15.78 -0.85 -8.00
CA ALA A 149 -14.97 -1.61 -7.05
C ALA A 149 -14.89 -3.09 -7.43
N MET A 150 -13.68 -3.64 -7.29
CA MET A 150 -13.42 -5.06 -7.27
C MET A 150 -13.30 -5.52 -5.82
N TYR A 151 -14.07 -6.53 -5.40
CA TYR A 151 -14.03 -6.97 -4.00
C TYR A 151 -14.50 -8.41 -3.78
N VAL A 152 -14.19 -8.95 -2.59
CA VAL A 152 -14.56 -10.30 -2.13
C VAL A 152 -15.73 -10.19 -1.13
N PRO A 153 -16.99 -10.46 -1.51
CA PRO A 153 -18.14 -10.19 -0.65
C PRO A 153 -18.13 -10.94 0.69
N THR A 154 -17.57 -12.14 0.71
CA THR A 154 -17.48 -12.99 1.91
C THR A 154 -16.47 -12.46 2.94
N ALA A 155 -15.56 -11.56 2.55
CA ALA A 155 -14.62 -10.93 3.46
C ALA A 155 -15.25 -9.86 4.37
N PHE A 156 -16.48 -9.41 4.07
CA PHE A 156 -17.16 -8.30 4.74
C PHE A 156 -18.40 -8.74 5.52
N ASP A 157 -18.67 -8.06 6.63
CA ASP A 157 -19.96 -8.20 7.33
C ASP A 157 -21.14 -7.67 6.49
N ALA A 158 -22.37 -8.00 6.90
CA ALA A 158 -23.57 -7.62 6.17
C ALA A 158 -23.77 -6.10 6.04
N ARG A 159 -23.38 -5.33 7.07
CA ARG A 159 -23.50 -3.87 7.06
C ARG A 159 -22.54 -3.25 6.05
N SER A 160 -21.32 -3.76 6.00
CA SER A 160 -20.23 -3.31 5.13
C SER A 160 -20.52 -3.65 3.68
N ARG A 161 -21.04 -4.85 3.41
CA ARG A 161 -21.59 -5.20 2.09
C ARG A 161 -22.67 -4.21 1.67
N SER A 162 -23.64 -3.94 2.53
CA SER A 162 -24.71 -2.97 2.25
C SER A 162 -24.15 -1.56 1.99
N ALA A 163 -23.11 -1.14 2.71
CA ALA A 163 -22.46 0.16 2.53
C ALA A 163 -21.73 0.28 1.18
N ILE A 164 -21.05 -0.78 0.74
CA ILE A 164 -20.46 -0.90 -0.60
C ILE A 164 -21.56 -0.82 -1.65
N GLU A 165 -22.62 -1.61 -1.48
CA GLU A 165 -23.71 -1.69 -2.45
C GLU A 165 -24.52 -0.39 -2.56
N ALA A 166 -24.62 0.39 -1.48
CA ALA A 166 -25.27 1.69 -1.52
C ALA A 166 -24.48 2.75 -2.31
N ARG A 167 -23.15 2.60 -2.42
CA ARG A 167 -22.25 3.60 -3.03
C ARG A 167 -21.76 3.21 -4.43
N VAL A 168 -21.54 1.92 -4.66
CA VAL A 168 -21.05 1.40 -5.94
C VAL A 168 -22.25 0.78 -6.67
N PRO A 169 -22.68 1.26 -7.85
CA PRO A 169 -23.76 0.63 -8.61
C PRO A 169 -23.42 -0.81 -9.03
N ARG A 170 -24.43 -1.68 -9.18
CA ARG A 170 -24.21 -3.10 -9.58
C ARG A 170 -23.42 -3.24 -10.88
N SER A 171 -23.60 -2.35 -11.84
CA SER A 171 -22.86 -2.32 -13.12
C SER A 171 -21.37 -2.01 -12.97
N LEU A 172 -20.96 -1.45 -11.83
CA LEU A 172 -19.59 -1.06 -11.52
C LEU A 172 -18.99 -1.92 -10.39
N ARG A 173 -19.64 -3.05 -10.05
CA ARG A 173 -19.13 -4.02 -9.07
C ARG A 173 -18.54 -5.23 -9.76
N LEU A 174 -17.28 -5.53 -9.46
CA LEU A 174 -16.60 -6.76 -9.83
C LEU A 174 -16.44 -7.64 -8.58
N THR A 175 -17.35 -8.58 -8.38
CA THR A 175 -17.22 -9.54 -7.27
C THR A 175 -16.32 -10.70 -7.66
N LEU A 176 -15.38 -11.06 -6.78
CA LEU A 176 -14.46 -12.17 -6.99
C LEU A 176 -14.99 -13.49 -6.43
N THR A 177 -14.60 -14.58 -7.08
CA THR A 177 -14.76 -15.95 -6.56
C THR A 177 -13.73 -16.23 -5.48
N GLU A 178 -13.88 -17.34 -4.74
CA GLU A 178 -12.88 -17.74 -3.73
C GLU A 178 -11.51 -18.03 -4.34
N GLU A 179 -11.46 -18.62 -5.54
CA GLU A 179 -10.22 -18.93 -6.25
C GLU A 179 -9.46 -17.64 -6.64
N GLU A 180 -10.17 -16.66 -7.19
CA GLU A 180 -9.57 -15.37 -7.56
C GLU A 180 -9.15 -14.57 -6.32
N ALA A 181 -9.93 -14.64 -5.25
CA ALA A 181 -9.59 -14.01 -3.98
C ALA A 181 -8.30 -14.61 -3.39
N ALA A 182 -8.16 -15.94 -3.42
CA ALA A 182 -6.95 -16.65 -2.96
C ALA A 182 -5.71 -16.30 -3.79
N ALA A 183 -5.88 -15.88 -5.04
CA ALA A 183 -4.81 -15.40 -5.90
C ALA A 183 -4.37 -13.95 -5.63
N PHE A 184 -4.91 -13.30 -4.59
CA PHE A 184 -4.67 -11.90 -4.23
C PHE A 184 -5.08 -10.91 -5.34
N THR A 185 -6.12 -11.23 -6.10
CA THR A 185 -6.56 -10.40 -7.25
C THR A 185 -6.96 -8.99 -6.83
N CYS A 186 -7.55 -8.79 -5.64
CA CYS A 186 -7.85 -7.45 -5.11
C CYS A 186 -6.60 -6.65 -4.73
N ASN A 187 -5.47 -7.30 -4.49
CA ASN A 187 -4.25 -6.62 -4.08
C ASN A 187 -3.49 -6.05 -5.29
N ALA A 188 -4.20 -5.23 -6.05
CA ALA A 188 -3.83 -4.69 -7.34
C ALA A 188 -3.54 -3.18 -7.27
N VAL A 189 -2.70 -2.72 -8.18
CA VAL A 189 -2.31 -1.31 -8.32
C VAL A 189 -2.91 -0.76 -9.60
N VAL A 190 -3.73 0.28 -9.49
CA VAL A 190 -4.32 0.99 -10.64
C VAL A 190 -3.49 2.24 -10.92
N LEU A 191 -3.05 2.41 -12.17
CA LEU A 191 -2.29 3.57 -12.65
C LEU A 191 -2.81 4.01 -14.01
N GLY A 192 -3.59 5.08 -14.04
CA GLY A 192 -4.23 5.56 -15.26
C GLY A 192 -5.18 4.51 -15.84
N ASP A 193 -4.92 4.09 -17.08
CA ASP A 193 -5.66 3.06 -17.80
C ASP A 193 -5.09 1.64 -17.58
N ARG A 194 -4.22 1.44 -16.59
CA ARG A 194 -3.55 0.16 -16.33
C ARG A 194 -3.83 -0.36 -14.93
N ILE A 195 -3.86 -1.69 -14.80
CA ILE A 195 -3.95 -2.37 -13.52
C ILE A 195 -2.94 -3.51 -13.42
N PHE A 196 -2.15 -3.50 -12.35
CA PHE A 196 -1.09 -4.48 -12.07
C PHE A 196 -1.54 -5.41 -10.95
N MET A 197 -1.45 -6.72 -11.15
CA MET A 197 -1.91 -7.73 -10.20
C MET A 197 -1.15 -9.04 -10.32
N ASN A 198 -1.21 -9.90 -9.31
CA ASN A 198 -0.49 -11.17 -9.29
C ASN A 198 -0.88 -12.12 -10.43
N ARG A 199 -2.16 -12.46 -10.52
CA ARG A 199 -2.69 -13.40 -11.51
C ARG A 199 -3.91 -12.81 -12.19
N ARG A 200 -4.02 -13.14 -13.48
CA ARG A 200 -5.11 -12.76 -14.36
C ARG A 200 -5.92 -14.00 -14.70
N THR A 201 -7.21 -14.02 -14.37
CA THR A 201 -8.18 -14.91 -15.00
C THR A 201 -8.79 -14.20 -16.22
N GLU A 202 -9.21 -14.94 -17.24
CA GLU A 202 -9.86 -14.35 -18.42
C GLU A 202 -11.13 -13.57 -18.03
N ARG A 203 -11.89 -14.09 -17.07
CA ARG A 203 -13.09 -13.46 -16.53
C ARG A 203 -12.80 -12.10 -15.90
N VAL A 204 -11.84 -12.04 -14.97
CA VAL A 204 -11.44 -10.79 -14.31
C VAL A 204 -10.90 -9.80 -15.33
N ALA A 205 -10.07 -10.27 -16.27
CA ALA A 205 -9.52 -9.42 -17.32
C ALA A 205 -10.60 -8.75 -18.17
N HIS A 206 -11.53 -9.55 -18.70
CA HIS A 206 -12.63 -9.06 -19.52
C HIS A 206 -13.49 -8.05 -18.74
N GLN A 207 -13.72 -8.27 -17.45
CA GLN A 207 -14.49 -7.32 -16.65
C GLN A 207 -13.72 -6.02 -16.37
N LEU A 208 -12.40 -6.08 -16.16
CA LEU A 208 -11.56 -4.89 -15.98
C LEU A 208 -11.43 -4.05 -17.26
N GLU A 209 -11.48 -4.68 -18.43
CA GLU A 209 -11.56 -3.99 -19.72
C GLU A 209 -12.81 -3.10 -19.82
N HIS A 210 -13.93 -3.46 -19.18
CA HIS A 210 -15.14 -2.62 -19.11
C HIS A 210 -14.93 -1.33 -18.29
N PHE A 211 -13.94 -1.31 -17.40
CA PHE A 211 -13.50 -0.12 -16.69
C PHE A 211 -12.44 0.67 -17.47
N GLY A 212 -12.14 0.28 -18.71
CA GLY A 212 -11.10 0.87 -19.54
C GLY A 212 -9.67 0.51 -19.08
N LEU A 213 -9.52 -0.57 -18.31
CA LEU A 213 -8.23 -0.98 -17.75
C LEU A 213 -7.54 -2.06 -18.59
N GLN A 214 -6.26 -1.86 -18.85
CA GLN A 214 -5.34 -2.87 -19.38
C GLN A 214 -4.74 -3.66 -18.23
N VAL A 215 -4.94 -4.99 -18.22
CA VAL A 215 -4.48 -5.87 -17.14
C VAL A 215 -3.06 -6.35 -17.39
N HIS A 216 -2.17 -6.05 -16.44
CA HIS A 216 -0.78 -6.47 -16.43
C HIS A 216 -0.52 -7.47 -15.29
N PRO A 217 -0.46 -8.78 -15.57
CA PRO A 217 -0.06 -9.75 -14.57
C PRO A 217 1.44 -9.60 -14.26
N VAL A 218 1.78 -9.60 -12.98
CA VAL A 218 3.15 -9.56 -12.47
C VAL A 218 3.30 -10.71 -11.48
N ALA A 219 4.31 -11.58 -11.63
CA ALA A 219 4.49 -12.70 -10.72
C ALA A 219 4.84 -12.20 -9.31
N MET A 220 3.94 -12.41 -8.34
CA MET A 220 4.10 -11.97 -6.94
C MET A 220 4.19 -13.14 -5.95
N ASP A 221 4.42 -14.37 -6.43
CA ASP A 221 4.31 -15.58 -5.61
C ASP A 221 5.21 -15.56 -4.36
N GLU A 222 6.41 -14.95 -4.43
CA GLU A 222 7.30 -14.81 -3.27
C GLU A 222 6.79 -13.85 -2.20
N PHE A 223 6.11 -12.77 -2.60
CA PHE A 223 5.51 -11.80 -1.68
C PHE A 223 4.23 -12.35 -1.05
N ILE A 224 3.48 -13.16 -1.79
CA ILE A 224 2.25 -13.80 -1.31
C ILE A 224 2.52 -14.74 -0.14
N LYS A 225 3.69 -15.38 -0.09
CA LYS A 225 4.12 -16.16 1.08
C LYS A 225 4.16 -15.33 2.37
N ALA A 226 4.38 -14.02 2.25
CA ALA A 226 4.34 -13.07 3.36
C ALA A 226 2.97 -12.41 3.55
N GLY A 227 1.95 -12.84 2.81
CA GLY A 227 0.56 -12.38 2.94
C GLY A 227 0.24 -11.07 2.22
N GLY A 228 1.03 -10.66 1.21
CA GLY A 228 0.80 -9.44 0.43
C GLY A 228 1.16 -9.60 -1.05
N SER A 229 0.69 -8.69 -1.89
CA SER A 229 0.97 -8.67 -3.34
C SER A 229 1.29 -7.24 -3.81
N ALA A 230 1.01 -6.92 -5.09
CA ALA A 230 1.38 -5.65 -5.72
C ALA A 230 0.99 -4.42 -4.90
N ARG A 231 -0.26 -4.35 -4.40
CA ARG A 231 -0.71 -3.17 -3.65
C ARG A 231 -0.01 -3.03 -2.30
N CYS A 232 0.26 -4.13 -1.59
CA CYS A 232 0.99 -4.10 -0.33
C CYS A 232 2.44 -3.57 -0.46
N LEU A 233 3.01 -3.58 -1.66
CA LEU A 233 4.37 -3.08 -1.95
C LEU A 233 4.39 -1.63 -2.44
N THR A 234 3.23 -0.99 -2.54
CA THR A 234 3.12 0.37 -3.10
C THR A 234 2.33 1.27 -2.16
N LEU A 235 2.77 2.53 -2.06
CA LEU A 235 2.02 3.59 -1.38
C LEU A 235 1.90 4.76 -2.34
N ARG A 236 0.66 5.08 -2.72
CA ARG A 236 0.36 6.19 -3.62
C ARG A 236 0.47 7.52 -2.84
N LEU A 237 1.36 8.40 -3.27
CA LEU A 237 1.64 9.68 -2.60
C LEU A 237 1.08 10.90 -3.36
N ASP A 238 0.75 10.74 -4.64
CA ASP A 238 0.22 11.78 -5.53
C ASP A 238 -1.31 11.97 -5.39
N VAL A 239 -1.88 11.61 -4.24
CA VAL A 239 -3.32 11.70 -4.02
C VAL A 239 -3.73 13.16 -3.81
N PRO A 240 -4.71 13.69 -4.58
CA PRO A 240 -5.11 15.08 -4.46
C PRO A 240 -5.59 15.39 -3.05
N ALA A 241 -4.83 16.26 -2.38
CA ALA A 241 -5.07 16.81 -1.05
C ALA A 241 -6.44 17.51 -0.94
N HIS A 242 -7.52 16.76 -0.76
CA HIS A 242 -8.74 17.30 -0.17
C HIS A 242 -8.41 17.50 1.33
N GLY A 243 -8.52 18.72 1.86
CA GLY A 243 -8.21 19.03 3.26
C GLY A 243 -6.73 19.13 3.68
N LEU A 244 -5.79 18.44 3.02
CA LEU A 244 -4.38 18.35 3.44
C LEU A 244 -3.58 19.67 3.39
N ARG A 245 -4.10 20.76 2.79
CA ARG A 245 -3.43 22.08 2.81
C ARG A 245 -3.13 22.56 4.23
N ARG A 246 -4.03 22.29 5.18
CA ARG A 246 -3.88 22.71 6.59
C ARG A 246 -2.78 21.93 7.32
N ILE A 247 -2.63 20.64 7.01
CA ILE A 247 -1.57 19.78 7.56
C ILE A 247 -0.22 20.10 6.91
N ALA A 248 -0.19 20.35 5.60
CA ALA A 248 1.04 20.76 4.92
C ALA A 248 1.61 22.08 5.47
N GLU A 249 0.74 23.00 5.93
CA GLU A 249 1.15 24.23 6.61
C GLU A 249 1.70 23.97 8.02
N GLU A 250 1.09 23.06 8.79
CA GLU A 250 1.60 22.63 10.11
C GLU A 250 2.88 21.78 10.03
N TRP A 251 3.12 21.13 8.89
CA TRP A 251 4.27 20.24 8.66
C TRP A 251 5.33 20.84 7.73
N ARG A 252 5.16 22.10 7.32
CA ARG A 252 6.20 22.86 6.62
C ARG A 252 7.37 23.05 7.57
N VAL A 253 8.43 22.28 7.35
CA VAL A 253 9.73 22.61 7.93
C VAL A 253 10.25 23.81 7.15
N SER A 254 10.33 24.97 7.81
CA SER A 254 11.03 26.13 7.26
C SER A 254 12.43 25.69 6.82
N ALA A 255 12.77 25.95 5.55
CA ALA A 255 14.09 25.68 5.00
C ALA A 255 15.19 26.45 5.75
#